data_AF-A0A936HXA3-F1
#
_entry.id   AF-A0A936HXA3-F1
#
_cell.length_a   1.000
_cell.length_b   1.000
_cell.length_c   1.000
_cell.angle_alpha   90.00
_cell.angle_beta   90.00
_cell.angle_gamma   90.00
#
_symmetry.space_group_name_H-M   'P 1'
#
loop_
_entity.id
_entity.type
_entity.pdbx_description
1 polymer ?
#
loop_
_entity_poly.entity_id
_entity_poly.type
_entity_poly.pdbx_seq_one_letter_code
_entity_poly.pdbx_strand_id
1 'polypeptide(L)'
;MVHTFPPNSDLNFTNLYAWDARVSSLHGNLAVQFTEYDVGDGPFFSFIGSHYPVNSALQLLELAEAQYRSAQLRLVPENAALELEKAGVALTPDEAATDYMFAVDHIAGMHEWPQHSVRRRIRQFAARHPEYTVRHALLPDIDVDEFRLFAVGTGLRSPHSHEHRAFDVSCVSRSRRNLGSMSRRLIGFSRCRGATPSQATRFHGGRSTGRKHRCGGGCVGVKKQLQDCTNLVPRSSPCSGRCAITSTRSF
;
A
#
# COMPACT_ATOMS: atom_id res chain seq x y z
N MET A 1 -10.89 16.79 -2.53
CA MET A 1 -11.02 16.40 -1.10
C MET A 1 -9.85 15.53 -0.65
N VAL A 2 -9.56 14.37 -1.24
CA VAL A 2 -8.41 13.53 -0.80
C VAL A 2 -7.04 14.15 -1.12
N HIS A 3 -6.92 15.00 -2.15
CA HIS A 3 -5.65 15.56 -2.62
C HIS A 3 -4.95 16.52 -1.64
N THR A 4 -5.64 17.00 -0.61
CA THR A 4 -5.09 17.89 0.42
C THR A 4 -4.40 17.14 1.55
N PHE A 5 -4.52 15.81 1.60
CA PHE A 5 -3.93 14.98 2.64
C PHE A 5 -2.65 14.30 2.13
N PRO A 6 -1.72 13.95 3.04
CA PRO A 6 -0.59 13.11 2.69
C PRO A 6 -1.05 11.82 1.97
N PRO A 7 -0.26 11.33 1.00
CA PRO A 7 -0.56 10.09 0.30
C PRO A 7 -0.71 8.90 1.26
N ASN A 8 -1.93 8.45 1.51
CA ASN A 8 -2.22 7.21 2.25
C ASN A 8 -2.46 6.05 1.29
N SER A 9 -1.73 4.95 1.45
CA SER A 9 -1.82 3.82 0.52
C SER A 9 -3.18 3.14 0.57
N ASP A 10 -3.86 3.00 1.69
CA ASP A 10 -5.16 2.30 1.73
C ASP A 10 -6.29 3.13 1.11
N LEU A 11 -6.28 4.45 1.34
CA LEU A 11 -7.38 5.36 1.00
C LEU A 11 -7.28 5.94 -0.42
N ASN A 12 -6.46 5.34 -1.27
CA ASN A 12 -6.41 5.72 -2.68
C ASN A 12 -7.48 4.96 -3.48
N PHE A 13 -8.02 5.61 -4.51
CA PHE A 13 -9.09 5.03 -5.31
C PHE A 13 -8.76 3.64 -5.89
N THR A 14 -7.52 3.40 -6.32
CA THR A 14 -7.14 2.09 -6.89
C THR A 14 -7.22 1.00 -5.83
N ASN A 15 -6.77 1.28 -4.60
CA ASN A 15 -6.88 0.32 -3.50
C ASN A 15 -8.33 0.17 -3.05
N LEU A 16 -9.06 1.26 -2.80
CA LEU A 16 -10.48 1.20 -2.42
C LEU A 16 -11.31 0.37 -3.41
N TYR A 17 -11.07 0.56 -4.71
CA TYR A 17 -11.75 -0.21 -5.75
C TYR A 17 -11.31 -1.68 -5.78
N ALA A 18 -10.00 -1.95 -5.68
CA ALA A 18 -9.47 -3.32 -5.70
C ALA A 18 -9.95 -4.14 -4.50
N TRP A 19 -10.09 -3.52 -3.34
CA TRP A 19 -10.55 -4.15 -2.10
C TRP A 19 -12.08 -4.13 -1.93
N ASP A 20 -12.83 -3.73 -2.97
CA ASP A 20 -14.30 -3.66 -2.94
C ASP A 20 -14.83 -2.86 -1.73
N ALA A 21 -14.13 -1.77 -1.39
CA ALA A 21 -14.49 -0.92 -0.27
C ALA A 21 -15.72 -0.07 -0.62
N ARG A 22 -16.64 0.05 0.33
CA ARG A 22 -17.81 0.93 0.20
C ARG A 22 -17.43 2.32 0.68
N VAL A 23 -17.87 3.34 -0.05
CA VAL A 23 -17.54 4.74 0.25
C VAL A 23 -18.80 5.56 0.40
N SER A 24 -18.78 6.51 1.33
CA SER A 24 -19.84 7.49 1.53
C SER A 24 -19.25 8.83 1.96
N SER A 25 -20.10 9.87 1.98
CA SER A 25 -19.75 11.17 2.55
C SER A 25 -20.36 11.28 3.95
N LEU A 26 -19.54 11.60 4.95
CA LEU A 26 -19.99 11.82 6.32
C LEU A 26 -19.41 13.12 6.86
N HIS A 27 -20.27 14.09 7.17
CA HIS A 27 -19.86 15.46 7.52
C HIS A 27 -18.84 16.03 6.53
N GLY A 28 -18.96 15.76 5.23
CA GLY A 28 -17.99 16.25 4.24
C GLY A 28 -16.61 15.58 4.31
N ASN A 29 -16.45 14.49 5.06
CA ASN A 29 -15.30 13.60 5.00
C ASN A 29 -15.63 12.37 4.12
N LEU A 30 -14.60 11.74 3.54
CA LEU A 30 -14.75 10.45 2.88
C LEU A 30 -14.76 9.37 3.95
N ALA A 31 -15.93 8.78 4.20
CA ALA A 31 -16.06 7.59 5.05
C ALA A 31 -15.93 6.33 4.19
N VAL A 32 -15.22 5.34 4.73
CA VAL A 32 -14.90 4.10 4.02
C VAL A 32 -15.24 2.92 4.92
N GLN A 33 -15.91 1.93 4.33
CA GLN A 33 -16.09 0.63 4.93
C GLN A 33 -15.27 -0.40 4.13
N PHE A 34 -14.30 -1.02 4.79
CA PHE A 34 -13.56 -2.16 4.26
C PHE A 34 -14.33 -3.44 4.55
N THR A 35 -14.33 -4.39 3.60
CA THR A 35 -15.07 -5.65 3.70
C THR A 35 -14.34 -6.67 4.56
N GLU A 36 -13.04 -6.84 4.34
CA GLU A 36 -12.11 -7.66 5.12
C GLU A 36 -10.69 -7.37 4.61
N TYR A 37 -9.75 -7.07 5.50
CA TYR A 37 -8.35 -6.79 5.12
C TYR A 37 -7.46 -8.02 5.30
N ASP A 38 -7.61 -8.71 6.44
CA ASP A 38 -7.01 -10.00 6.75
C ASP A 38 -8.10 -11.02 7.14
N VAL A 39 -7.79 -12.30 6.93
CA VAL A 39 -8.73 -13.41 7.20
C VAL A 39 -9.14 -13.38 8.66
N GLY A 40 -10.43 -13.17 8.91
CA GLY A 40 -11.02 -13.15 10.25
C GLY A 40 -11.19 -11.77 10.88
N ASP A 41 -10.73 -10.70 10.22
CA ASP A 41 -10.88 -9.32 10.73
C ASP A 41 -12.34 -8.81 10.63
N GLY A 42 -13.11 -9.34 9.68
CA GLY A 42 -14.43 -8.82 9.34
C GLY A 42 -14.41 -7.37 8.81
N PRO A 43 -15.60 -6.79 8.56
CA PRO A 43 -15.70 -5.42 8.06
C PRO A 43 -15.32 -4.39 9.14
N PHE A 44 -14.69 -3.29 8.71
CA PHE A 44 -14.37 -2.18 9.61
C PHE A 44 -14.47 -0.83 8.88
N PHE A 45 -14.53 0.24 9.67
CA PHE A 45 -14.64 1.60 9.16
C PHE A 45 -13.32 2.37 9.26
N SER A 46 -13.15 3.29 8.32
CA SER A 46 -12.09 4.29 8.28
C SER A 46 -12.66 5.59 7.70
N PHE A 47 -11.91 6.69 7.78
CA PHE A 47 -12.26 7.92 7.09
C PHE A 47 -11.04 8.79 6.80
N ILE A 48 -11.19 9.69 5.83
CA ILE A 48 -10.21 10.75 5.55
C ILE A 48 -10.93 12.07 5.27
N GLY A 49 -10.47 13.11 5.93
CA GLY A 49 -11.04 14.44 5.85
C GLY A 49 -10.68 15.27 7.08
N SER A 50 -11.03 16.55 7.03
CA SER A 50 -10.71 17.53 8.08
C SER A 50 -11.94 18.28 8.57
N HIS A 51 -13.13 17.92 8.11
CA HIS A 51 -14.36 18.63 8.41
C HIS A 51 -15.11 17.91 9.54
N TYR A 52 -15.01 18.41 10.77
CA TYR A 52 -15.54 17.75 11.97
C TYR A 52 -15.03 16.30 12.18
N PRO A 53 -13.70 16.07 12.21
CA PRO A 53 -13.13 14.72 12.29
C PRO A 53 -13.59 13.95 13.54
N VAL A 54 -13.75 14.64 14.68
CA VAL A 54 -14.24 14.04 15.94
C VAL A 54 -15.68 13.54 15.79
N ASN A 55 -16.58 14.36 15.26
CA ASN A 55 -17.99 13.95 15.06
C ASN A 55 -18.10 12.79 14.07
N SER A 56 -17.35 12.82 12.97
CA SER A 56 -17.32 11.70 12.02
C SER A 56 -16.80 10.42 12.66
N ALA A 57 -15.73 10.49 13.46
CA ALA A 57 -15.19 9.32 14.12
C ALA A 57 -16.17 8.73 15.14
N LEU A 58 -16.78 9.55 16.00
CA LEU A 58 -17.76 9.09 16.98
C LEU A 58 -18.97 8.41 16.32
N GLN A 59 -19.51 9.01 15.25
CA GLN A 59 -20.63 8.41 14.53
C GLN A 59 -20.24 7.11 13.82
N LEU A 60 -19.02 7.02 13.27
CA LEU A 60 -18.53 5.76 12.69
C LEU A 60 -18.27 4.70 13.76
N LEU A 61 -17.79 5.06 14.95
CA LEU A 61 -17.63 4.14 16.09
C LEU A 61 -18.96 3.57 16.56
N GLU A 62 -19.99 4.42 16.67
CA GLU A 62 -21.36 3.99 16.99
C GLU A 62 -21.91 3.04 15.92
N LEU A 63 -21.69 3.35 14.64
CA LEU A 63 -22.09 2.50 13.52
C LEU A 63 -21.33 1.16 13.52
N ALA A 64 -20.03 1.18 13.80
CA ALA A 64 -19.18 0.01 13.88
C ALA A 64 -19.60 -0.94 15.01
N GLU A 65 -19.92 -0.38 16.18
CA GLU A 65 -20.45 -1.13 17.32
C GLU A 65 -21.82 -1.74 16.98
N ALA A 66 -22.73 -0.96 16.40
CA ALA A 66 -24.07 -1.42 16.06
C ALA A 66 -24.09 -2.53 15.00
N GLN A 67 -23.23 -2.43 13.97
CA GLN A 67 -23.24 -3.38 12.84
C GLN A 67 -22.32 -4.58 13.04
N TYR A 68 -21.16 -4.38 13.67
CA TYR A 68 -20.08 -5.37 13.72
C TYR A 68 -19.67 -5.72 15.15
N ARG A 69 -20.30 -5.14 16.19
CA ARG A 69 -19.92 -5.33 17.60
C ARG A 69 -18.45 -4.99 17.84
N SER A 70 -17.97 -3.97 17.11
CA SER A 70 -16.60 -3.50 17.19
C SER A 70 -16.60 -1.98 17.18
N ALA A 71 -16.45 -1.36 18.36
CA ALA A 71 -16.26 0.08 18.52
C ALA A 71 -14.82 0.51 18.15
N GLN A 72 -14.39 0.19 16.93
CA GLN A 72 -13.06 0.52 16.43
C GLN A 72 -13.05 1.11 15.01
N LEU A 73 -12.18 2.10 14.80
CA LEU A 73 -11.80 2.58 13.47
C LEU A 73 -10.36 2.16 13.19
N ARG A 74 -10.06 1.81 11.94
CA ARG A 74 -8.70 1.41 11.52
C ARG A 74 -8.23 2.25 10.35
N LEU A 75 -6.92 2.27 10.13
CA LEU A 75 -6.27 2.97 9.01
C LEU A 75 -6.59 4.48 8.98
N VAL A 76 -6.86 5.07 10.15
CA VAL A 76 -7.16 6.50 10.25
C VAL A 76 -5.87 7.28 10.02
N PRO A 77 -5.85 8.25 9.08
CA PRO A 77 -4.67 9.08 8.83
C PRO A 77 -4.22 9.82 10.09
N GLU A 78 -2.91 9.94 10.29
CA GLU A 78 -2.30 10.56 11.47
C GLU A 78 -2.89 11.93 11.81
N ASN A 79 -3.11 12.78 10.81
CA ASN A 79 -3.65 14.12 11.02
C ASN A 79 -5.08 14.10 11.62
N ALA A 80 -5.90 13.09 11.29
CA ALA A 80 -7.20 12.91 11.90
C ALA A 80 -7.06 12.25 13.28
N ALA A 81 -6.16 11.27 13.42
CA ALA A 81 -5.90 10.60 14.69
C ALA A 81 -5.46 11.59 15.79
N LEU A 82 -4.54 12.52 15.50
CA LEU A 82 -4.08 13.53 16.46
C LEU A 82 -5.22 14.44 16.96
N GLU A 83 -6.20 14.78 16.11
CA GLU A 83 -7.37 15.54 16.54
C GLU A 83 -8.30 14.71 17.43
N LEU A 84 -8.38 13.39 17.20
CA LEU A 84 -9.17 12.47 18.00
C LEU A 84 -8.56 12.24 19.39
N GLU A 85 -7.23 12.14 19.47
CA GLU A 85 -6.50 12.05 20.74
C GLU A 85 -6.76 13.28 21.62
N LYS A 86 -6.68 14.49 21.04
CA LYS A 86 -7.01 15.75 21.75
C LYS A 86 -8.45 15.76 22.28
N ALA A 87 -9.36 15.07 21.60
CA ALA A 87 -10.75 14.92 22.02
C ALA A 87 -10.97 13.78 23.02
N GLY A 88 -9.91 13.11 23.49
CA GLY A 88 -9.96 12.03 24.48
C GLY A 88 -10.32 10.66 23.90
N VAL A 89 -10.24 10.49 22.58
CA VAL A 89 -10.44 9.17 21.95
C VAL A 89 -9.12 8.39 22.03
N ALA A 90 -9.19 7.13 22.46
CA ALA A 90 -8.01 6.29 22.60
C ALA A 90 -7.41 5.90 21.24
N LEU A 91 -6.10 6.08 21.10
CA LEU A 91 -5.33 5.68 19.92
C LEU A 91 -4.39 4.53 20.24
N THR A 92 -4.33 3.55 19.34
CA THR A 92 -3.37 2.45 19.36
C THR A 92 -2.60 2.47 18.05
N PRO A 93 -1.31 2.85 18.03
CA PRO A 93 -0.49 2.79 16.83
C PRO A 93 -0.44 1.36 16.26
N ASP A 94 -0.51 1.25 14.93
CA ASP A 94 -0.34 -0.01 14.21
C ASP A 94 0.91 0.09 13.33
N GLU A 95 2.02 -0.44 13.85
CA GLU A 95 3.31 -0.44 13.15
C GLU A 95 3.27 -1.26 11.87
N ALA A 96 2.51 -2.37 11.87
CA ALA A 96 2.36 -3.24 10.72
C ALA A 96 1.53 -2.58 9.61
N ALA A 97 0.68 -1.64 10.01
CA ALA A 97 0.07 -0.72 9.08
C ALA A 97 1.17 0.20 8.50
N THR A 98 1.72 1.24 9.13
CA THR A 98 2.71 2.24 8.58
C THR A 98 3.11 2.23 7.08
N ASP A 99 2.86 3.34 6.38
CA ASP A 99 3.29 3.51 4.99
C ASP A 99 4.77 3.90 4.88
N TYR A 100 5.47 3.32 3.90
CA TYR A 100 6.84 3.72 3.56
C TYR A 100 6.84 4.79 2.48
N MET A 101 7.42 5.94 2.80
CA MET A 101 7.58 7.06 1.87
C MET A 101 9.08 7.32 1.66
N PHE A 102 9.48 7.43 0.40
CA PHE A 102 10.86 7.69 0.02
C PHE A 102 10.93 8.85 -0.97
N ALA A 103 11.98 9.66 -0.86
CA ALA A 103 12.30 10.65 -1.88
C ALA A 103 12.67 9.93 -3.20
N VAL A 104 12.18 10.44 -4.32
CA VAL A 104 12.44 9.85 -5.64
C VAL A 104 13.94 9.85 -5.94
N ASP A 105 14.61 10.97 -5.71
CA ASP A 105 16.05 11.12 -5.96
C ASP A 105 16.88 10.14 -5.11
N HIS A 106 16.42 9.88 -3.87
CA HIS A 106 17.06 8.92 -2.99
C HIS A 106 16.99 7.49 -3.57
N ILE A 107 15.81 7.06 -4.06
CA ILE A 107 15.64 5.76 -4.71
C ILE A 107 16.38 5.70 -6.05
N ALA A 108 16.37 6.77 -6.85
CA ALA A 108 17.08 6.82 -8.12
C ALA A 108 18.60 6.65 -7.92
N GLY A 109 19.15 7.23 -6.86
CA GLY A 109 20.56 7.09 -6.43
C GLY A 109 20.90 5.78 -5.72
N MET A 110 19.99 4.80 -5.64
CA MET A 110 20.20 3.56 -4.86
C MET A 110 21.41 2.72 -5.33
N HIS A 111 21.82 2.88 -6.57
CA HIS A 111 23.01 2.25 -7.14
C HIS A 111 24.34 2.85 -6.63
N GLU A 112 24.28 4.00 -5.95
CA GLU A 112 25.41 4.73 -5.38
C GLU A 112 25.53 4.54 -3.87
N TRP A 113 24.49 4.05 -3.20
CA TRP A 113 24.45 3.95 -1.73
C TRP A 113 25.68 3.22 -1.15
N PRO A 114 26.37 3.80 -0.16
CA PRO A 114 27.53 3.18 0.45
C PRO A 114 27.14 1.90 1.18
N GLN A 115 27.92 0.84 0.97
CA GLN A 115 27.80 -0.45 1.69
C GLN A 115 26.42 -1.13 1.67
N HIS A 116 25.57 -0.85 0.68
CA HIS A 116 24.23 -1.42 0.65
C HIS A 116 24.12 -2.74 -0.13
N SER A 117 23.50 -3.76 0.47
CA SER A 117 23.30 -5.06 -0.18
C SER A 117 22.46 -4.95 -1.46
N VAL A 118 21.52 -4.00 -1.50
CA VAL A 118 20.68 -3.73 -2.68
C VAL A 118 21.50 -3.19 -3.84
N ARG A 119 22.45 -2.28 -3.60
CA ARG A 119 23.37 -1.78 -4.64
C ARG A 119 24.14 -2.92 -5.30
N ARG A 120 24.69 -3.84 -4.50
CA ARG A 120 25.40 -5.02 -5.01
C ARG A 120 24.47 -5.86 -5.89
N ARG A 121 23.22 -6.08 -5.48
CA ARG A 121 22.23 -6.84 -6.25
C ARG A 121 21.84 -6.15 -7.56
N ILE A 122 21.61 -4.84 -7.56
CA ILE A 122 21.31 -4.06 -8.77
C ILE A 122 22.46 -4.18 -9.77
N ARG A 123 23.70 -3.95 -9.32
CA ARG A 123 24.90 -4.06 -10.18
C ARG A 123 25.08 -5.47 -10.72
N GLN A 124 24.91 -6.49 -9.88
CA GLN A 124 25.00 -7.90 -10.31
C GLN A 124 23.91 -8.26 -11.32
N PHE A 125 22.70 -7.76 -11.13
CA PHE A 125 21.59 -7.97 -12.06
C PHE A 125 21.88 -7.31 -13.41
N ALA A 126 22.26 -6.03 -13.42
CA ALA A 126 22.60 -5.30 -14.64
C ALA A 126 23.78 -5.95 -15.40
N ALA A 127 24.80 -6.43 -14.69
CA ALA A 127 25.94 -7.11 -15.31
C ALA A 127 25.58 -8.48 -15.91
N ARG A 128 24.63 -9.21 -15.30
CA ARG A 128 24.19 -10.53 -15.78
C ARG A 128 23.15 -10.47 -16.90
N HIS A 129 22.43 -9.35 -16.99
CA HIS A 129 21.34 -9.14 -17.94
C HIS A 129 21.52 -7.81 -18.68
N PRO A 130 22.59 -7.63 -19.46
CA PRO A 130 22.85 -6.39 -20.19
C PRO A 130 21.75 -6.04 -21.21
N GLU A 131 20.98 -7.02 -21.65
CA GLU A 131 19.83 -6.88 -22.56
C GLU A 131 18.52 -6.47 -21.87
N TYR A 132 18.52 -6.39 -20.53
CA TYR A 132 17.32 -6.04 -19.78
C TYR A 132 16.88 -4.60 -20.08
N THR A 133 15.58 -4.41 -20.36
CA THR A 133 15.01 -3.07 -20.53
C THR A 133 13.82 -2.85 -19.59
N VAL A 134 13.76 -1.63 -19.03
CA VAL A 134 12.57 -1.11 -18.36
C VAL A 134 11.80 -0.28 -19.36
N ARG A 135 10.51 -0.55 -19.52
CA ARG A 135 9.64 0.20 -20.42
C ARG A 135 8.41 0.63 -19.65
N HIS A 136 7.81 1.75 -20.05
CA HIS A 136 6.46 2.10 -19.65
C HIS A 136 5.50 1.60 -20.72
N ALA A 137 4.45 0.89 -20.32
CA ALA A 137 3.42 0.32 -21.17
C ALA A 137 2.04 0.63 -20.60
N LEU A 138 1.05 0.84 -21.45
CA LEU A 138 -0.35 0.91 -21.02
C LEU A 138 -0.87 -0.51 -20.82
N LEU A 139 -1.87 -0.68 -19.96
CA LEU A 139 -2.47 -1.99 -19.70
C LEU A 139 -2.96 -2.71 -20.98
N PRO A 140 -3.56 -2.04 -21.99
CA PRO A 140 -3.95 -2.68 -23.25
C PRO A 140 -2.76 -3.19 -24.08
N ASP A 141 -1.56 -2.65 -23.86
CA ASP A 141 -0.34 -3.02 -24.60
C ASP A 141 0.38 -4.21 -23.95
N ILE A 142 -0.13 -4.69 -22.82
CA ILE A 142 0.43 -5.83 -22.08
C ILE A 142 -0.40 -7.06 -22.42
N ASP A 143 0.28 -8.13 -22.83
CA ASP A 143 -0.33 -9.43 -22.99
C ASP A 143 -0.86 -9.92 -21.63
N VAL A 144 -2.18 -10.00 -21.51
CA VAL A 144 -2.87 -10.40 -20.29
C VAL A 144 -2.51 -11.84 -19.89
N ASP A 145 -2.24 -12.71 -20.86
CA ASP A 145 -1.88 -14.10 -20.58
C ASP A 145 -0.44 -14.19 -20.06
N GLU A 146 0.49 -13.43 -20.63
CA GLU A 146 1.84 -13.29 -20.07
C GLU A 146 1.80 -12.75 -18.64
N PHE A 147 0.96 -11.75 -18.39
CA PHE A 147 0.78 -11.16 -17.07
C PHE A 147 0.17 -12.14 -16.05
N ARG A 148 -0.80 -12.96 -16.47
CA ARG A 148 -1.39 -14.03 -15.65
C ARG A 148 -0.38 -15.14 -15.35
N LEU A 149 0.39 -15.57 -16.35
CA LEU A 149 1.45 -16.57 -16.17
C LEU A 149 2.51 -16.08 -15.18
N PHE A 150 2.84 -14.80 -15.25
CA PHE A 150 3.72 -14.16 -14.28
C PHE A 150 3.11 -14.17 -12.87
N ALA A 151 1.84 -13.77 -12.73
CA ALA A 151 1.10 -13.78 -11.47
C ALA A 151 1.14 -15.16 -10.79
N VAL A 152 0.82 -16.23 -11.54
CA VAL A 152 0.91 -17.62 -11.08
C VAL A 152 2.34 -17.99 -10.67
N GLY A 153 3.33 -17.63 -11.49
CA GLY A 153 4.74 -17.98 -11.28
C GLY A 153 5.40 -17.30 -10.06
N THR A 154 4.84 -16.20 -9.55
CA THR A 154 5.39 -15.48 -8.39
C THR A 154 4.87 -15.99 -7.04
N GLY A 155 4.05 -17.04 -7.04
CA GLY A 155 3.43 -17.52 -5.83
C GLY A 155 2.53 -16.46 -5.21
N LEU A 156 1.73 -15.76 -6.03
CA LEU A 156 0.46 -15.23 -5.51
C LEU A 156 -0.15 -16.39 -4.72
N ARG A 157 -0.38 -16.14 -3.42
CA ARG A 157 -0.99 -17.15 -2.55
C ARG A 157 -2.26 -17.63 -3.23
N SER A 158 -2.70 -18.83 -2.84
CA SER A 158 -3.96 -19.47 -3.23
C SER A 158 -4.97 -18.49 -3.84
N PRO A 159 -5.66 -18.81 -4.94
CA PRO A 159 -6.65 -17.94 -5.60
C PRO A 159 -7.72 -17.34 -4.66
N HIS A 160 -7.79 -17.82 -3.42
CA HIS A 160 -8.60 -17.30 -2.33
C HIS A 160 -7.95 -16.20 -1.47
N SER A 161 -6.71 -15.78 -1.73
CA SER A 161 -6.08 -14.69 -0.98
C SER A 161 -6.65 -13.33 -1.39
N HIS A 162 -6.86 -12.45 -0.42
CA HIS A 162 -7.41 -11.13 -0.69
C HIS A 162 -6.54 -10.30 -1.66
N GLU A 163 -5.21 -10.46 -1.60
CA GLU A 163 -4.30 -9.83 -2.57
C GLU A 163 -4.54 -10.31 -4.00
N HIS A 164 -4.81 -11.61 -4.20
CA HIS A 164 -5.15 -12.16 -5.52
C HIS A 164 -6.49 -11.62 -6.02
N ARG A 165 -7.50 -11.58 -5.16
CA ARG A 165 -8.81 -11.00 -5.52
C ARG A 165 -8.68 -9.52 -5.88
N ALA A 166 -7.96 -8.74 -5.06
CA ALA A 166 -7.71 -7.33 -5.32
C ALA A 166 -6.96 -7.13 -6.64
N PHE A 167 -5.97 -7.98 -6.91
CA PHE A 167 -5.27 -8.02 -8.18
C PHE A 167 -6.22 -8.30 -9.35
N ASP A 168 -7.06 -9.32 -9.28
CA ASP A 168 -8.01 -9.69 -10.34
C ASP A 168 -8.99 -8.55 -10.64
N VAL A 169 -9.62 -7.98 -9.61
CA VAL A 169 -10.51 -6.81 -9.75
C VAL A 169 -9.78 -5.66 -10.43
N SER A 170 -8.52 -5.42 -10.05
CA SER A 170 -7.71 -4.33 -10.58
C SER A 170 -7.21 -4.54 -12.02
N CYS A 171 -7.16 -5.80 -12.50
CA CYS A 171 -6.72 -6.18 -13.84
C CYS A 171 -7.89 -6.29 -14.82
N VAL A 172 -9.03 -6.81 -14.35
CA VAL A 172 -10.25 -6.97 -15.15
C VAL A 172 -10.94 -5.61 -15.36
N SER A 173 -10.88 -4.71 -14.39
CA SER A 173 -11.31 -3.34 -14.60
C SER A 173 -10.37 -2.70 -15.63
N ARG A 174 -10.92 -2.30 -16.79
CA ARG A 174 -10.24 -1.57 -17.90
C ARG A 174 -9.78 -0.16 -17.49
N SER A 175 -9.31 0.02 -16.26
CA SER A 175 -8.66 1.21 -15.75
C SER A 175 -7.36 1.41 -16.53
N ARG A 176 -7.46 2.25 -17.58
CA ARG A 176 -6.32 2.73 -18.36
C ARG A 176 -5.32 3.37 -17.41
N ARG A 177 -4.18 2.71 -17.12
CA ARG A 177 -2.88 3.35 -16.82
C ARG A 177 -1.79 2.39 -16.33
N ASN A 178 -0.58 2.94 -16.44
CA ASN A 178 0.77 2.44 -16.59
C ASN A 178 1.23 1.23 -15.78
N LEU A 179 1.93 0.35 -16.49
CA LEU A 179 2.72 -0.78 -16.02
C LEU A 179 4.06 -0.74 -16.74
N GLY A 180 5.09 -1.40 -16.22
CA GLY A 180 6.37 -1.44 -16.92
C GLY A 180 7.17 -2.71 -16.71
N SER A 181 7.75 -3.21 -17.82
CA SER A 181 8.95 -4.09 -17.94
C SER A 181 8.93 -4.85 -19.29
N MET A 182 10.09 -5.07 -19.94
CA MET A 182 10.29 -6.24 -20.82
C MET A 182 11.76 -6.54 -21.19
N SER A 183 12.13 -7.83 -21.14
CA SER A 183 12.96 -8.52 -22.14
C SER A 183 12.03 -9.45 -22.94
N ARG A 184 12.51 -10.44 -23.73
CA ARG A 184 11.64 -11.42 -24.46
C ARG A 184 10.63 -12.20 -23.57
N ARG A 185 10.70 -12.05 -22.23
CA ARG A 185 9.77 -12.59 -21.24
C ARG A 185 9.63 -11.60 -20.06
N LEU A 186 8.42 -11.44 -19.54
CA LEU A 186 8.11 -10.66 -18.34
C LEU A 186 8.68 -11.32 -17.09
N ILE A 187 9.65 -10.66 -16.45
CA ILE A 187 10.33 -11.14 -15.23
C ILE A 187 9.97 -10.33 -13.99
N GLY A 188 9.22 -9.25 -14.15
CA GLY A 188 8.70 -8.40 -13.08
C GLY A 188 7.80 -7.32 -13.62
N PHE A 189 6.92 -6.78 -12.78
CA PHE A 189 6.13 -5.60 -13.09
C PHE A 189 5.92 -4.76 -11.84
N SER A 190 5.65 -3.46 -12.05
CA SER A 190 5.08 -2.63 -11.01
C SER A 190 4.01 -1.70 -11.57
N ARG A 191 2.98 -1.45 -10.78
CA ARG A 191 1.89 -0.52 -11.12
C ARG A 191 2.13 0.79 -10.40
N CYS A 192 2.30 1.83 -11.19
CA CYS A 192 2.50 3.19 -10.70
C CYS A 192 1.27 4.03 -11.01
N ARG A 193 0.80 4.78 -10.03
CA ARG A 193 -0.15 5.86 -10.27
C ARG A 193 0.55 7.17 -9.93
N GLY A 194 0.58 8.08 -10.90
CA GLY A 194 0.93 9.47 -10.60
C GLY A 194 -0.10 9.98 -9.61
N ALA A 195 0.34 10.42 -8.43
CA ALA A 195 -0.51 11.31 -7.66
C ALA A 195 -0.73 12.59 -8.48
N THR A 196 -1.81 13.29 -8.19
CA THR A 196 -2.01 14.69 -8.58
C THR A 196 -0.78 15.56 -8.26
N PRO A 197 -0.71 16.83 -8.73
CA PRO A 197 0.52 17.63 -8.77
C PRO A 197 1.36 17.78 -7.47
N SER A 198 0.88 17.30 -6.33
CA SER A 198 1.68 17.04 -5.13
C SER A 198 2.54 15.76 -5.25
N GLN A 199 3.58 15.83 -6.10
CA GLN A 199 4.93 15.22 -6.03
C GLN A 199 5.17 13.74 -5.60
N ALA A 200 4.16 12.93 -5.26
CA ALA A 200 4.37 11.54 -4.81
C ALA A 200 3.94 10.52 -5.87
N THR A 201 4.84 9.59 -6.21
CA THR A 201 4.47 8.41 -7.01
C THR A 201 4.26 7.23 -6.09
N ARG A 202 3.15 6.51 -6.28
CA ARG A 202 2.82 5.31 -5.48
C ARG A 202 2.97 4.04 -6.29
N PHE A 203 3.54 3.04 -5.63
CA PHE A 203 3.72 1.69 -6.14
C PHE A 203 2.79 0.75 -5.36
N HIS A 204 1.79 0.18 -6.03
CA HIS A 204 0.77 -0.65 -5.38
C HIS A 204 1.18 -2.12 -5.24
N GLY A 205 2.19 -2.54 -6.01
CA GLY A 205 2.69 -3.90 -6.02
C GLY A 205 3.94 -4.02 -6.88
N GLY A 206 4.83 -4.92 -6.47
CA GLY A 206 6.03 -5.28 -7.20
C GLY A 206 6.27 -6.76 -7.01
N ARG A 207 6.41 -7.49 -8.10
CA ARG A 207 6.68 -8.93 -8.08
C ARG A 207 7.81 -9.24 -9.04
N SER A 208 8.51 -10.34 -8.80
CA SER A 208 9.56 -10.85 -9.67
C SER A 208 9.55 -12.37 -9.71
N THR A 209 9.86 -12.99 -10.85
CA THR A 209 9.97 -14.45 -10.98
C THR A 209 11.26 -14.97 -10.34
N GLY A 210 11.36 -14.95 -9.02
CA GLY A 210 12.47 -15.58 -8.31
C GLY A 210 12.14 -17.05 -8.03
N ARG A 211 12.73 -18.00 -8.78
CA ARG A 211 12.84 -19.38 -8.26
C ARG A 211 13.61 -19.28 -6.95
N LYS A 212 13.03 -19.77 -5.84
CA LYS A 212 13.80 -20.09 -4.63
C LYS A 212 14.79 -21.21 -5.00
N HIS A 213 15.92 -20.87 -5.62
CA HIS A 213 17.04 -21.79 -5.68
C HIS A 213 17.45 -22.06 -4.23
N ARG A 214 17.48 -23.34 -3.83
CA ARG A 214 18.08 -23.80 -2.57
C ARG A 214 19.58 -23.46 -2.61
N CYS A 215 19.92 -22.22 -2.31
CA CYS A 215 21.24 -21.81 -1.88
C CYS A 215 21.06 -21.42 -0.41
N GLY A 216 21.92 -21.92 0.47
CA GLY A 216 21.83 -21.81 1.93
C GLY A 216 21.96 -20.40 2.52
N GLY A 217 21.51 -19.36 1.82
CA GLY A 217 21.38 -17.99 2.32
C GLY A 217 20.02 -17.45 1.90
N GLY A 218 19.15 -17.16 2.87
CA GLY A 218 17.76 -16.78 2.64
C GLY A 218 17.61 -15.58 1.70
N CYS A 219 16.80 -15.74 0.64
CA CYS A 219 16.25 -14.62 -0.11
C CYS A 219 15.26 -13.86 0.79
N VAL A 220 15.75 -12.83 1.46
CA VAL A 220 14.92 -11.84 2.16
C VAL A 220 14.26 -10.95 1.11
N GLY A 221 12.92 -10.96 1.06
CA GLY A 221 12.13 -10.13 0.15
C GLY A 221 12.39 -8.64 0.35
N VAL A 222 12.23 -7.87 -0.74
CA VAL A 222 12.52 -6.42 -0.80
C VAL A 222 11.89 -5.62 0.36
N LYS A 223 10.70 -6.00 0.83
CA LYS A 223 10.02 -5.36 1.97
C LYS A 223 10.83 -5.43 3.27
N LYS A 224 11.38 -6.59 3.63
CA LYS A 224 12.14 -6.76 4.88
C LYS A 224 13.51 -6.08 4.83
N GLN A 225 14.14 -6.02 3.65
CA GLN A 225 15.41 -5.30 3.50
C GLN A 225 15.25 -3.77 3.55
N LEU A 226 14.14 -3.22 3.04
CA LEU A 226 13.85 -1.79 3.14
C LEU A 226 13.55 -1.36 4.58
N GLN A 227 13.01 -2.25 5.41
CA GLN A 227 12.77 -2.02 6.83
C GLN A 227 14.07 -2.07 7.67
N ASP A 228 15.07 -2.83 7.23
CA ASP A 228 16.41 -2.78 7.84
C ASP A 228 17.16 -1.47 7.48
N CYS A 229 16.86 -0.85 6.32
CA CYS A 229 17.42 0.44 5.91
C CYS A 229 16.96 1.61 6.79
N THR A 230 15.73 1.57 7.29
CA THR A 230 15.14 2.66 8.08
C THR A 230 15.83 2.91 9.43
N ASN A 231 16.66 1.97 9.91
CA ASN A 231 17.40 2.11 11.17
C ASN A 231 18.75 2.85 11.04
N LEU A 232 19.18 3.21 9.82
CA LEU A 232 20.51 3.79 9.57
C LEU A 232 20.50 5.21 8.97
N VAL A 233 19.31 5.80 8.77
CA VAL A 233 19.16 7.15 8.21
C VAL A 233 18.70 8.12 9.29
N PRO A 234 19.29 9.33 9.43
CA PRO A 234 18.75 10.37 10.29
C PRO A 234 17.32 10.70 9.83
N ARG A 235 16.32 10.57 10.72
CA ARG A 235 14.92 10.91 10.41
C ARG A 235 14.83 12.41 10.13
N SER A 236 14.84 12.81 8.85
CA SER A 236 14.73 14.21 8.45
C SER A 236 13.29 14.65 8.12
N SER A 237 12.29 13.79 8.35
CA SER A 237 10.87 14.11 8.18
C SER A 237 10.00 13.19 9.05
N PRO A 238 8.87 13.67 9.60
CA PRO A 238 7.95 12.83 10.37
C PRO A 238 7.35 11.73 9.47
N CYS A 239 7.52 10.48 9.87
CA CYS A 239 6.87 9.33 9.24
C CYS A 239 5.38 9.38 9.56
N SER A 240 4.52 9.22 8.55
CA SER A 240 3.07 9.15 8.77
C SER A 240 2.69 7.84 9.45
N GLY A 241 2.47 7.87 10.76
CA GLY A 241 2.00 6.73 11.55
C GLY A 241 0.54 6.38 11.23
N ARG A 242 0.17 5.11 11.39
CA ARG A 242 -1.23 4.66 11.34
C ARG A 242 -1.67 4.25 12.74
N CYS A 243 -2.91 4.58 13.11
CA CYS A 243 -3.49 4.20 14.40
C CYS A 243 -4.80 3.44 14.19
N ALA A 244 -5.01 2.41 14.99
CA ALA A 244 -6.33 1.93 15.36
C ALA A 244 -6.90 2.84 16.45
N ILE A 245 -8.22 3.01 16.47
CA ILE A 245 -8.90 3.91 17.38
C ILE A 245 -9.99 3.12 18.08
N THR A 246 -10.04 3.17 19.40
CA THR A 246 -11.03 2.46 20.22
C THR A 246 -11.85 3.45 21.05
N SER A 247 -13.15 3.17 21.22
CA SER A 247 -13.96 3.87 22.22
C SER A 247 -13.74 3.23 23.59
N THR A 248 -13.43 4.04 24.61
CA THR A 248 -13.23 3.58 26.00
C THR A 248 -14.39 3.95 26.92
N ARG A 249 -15.58 4.29 26.39
CA ARG A 249 -16.73 4.60 27.26
C ARG A 249 -17.19 3.34 28.01
N SER A 250 -16.77 3.22 29.26
CA SER A 250 -17.47 2.46 30.29
C SER A 250 -18.76 3.22 30.60
N PHE A 251 -19.92 2.57 30.37
CA PHE A 251 -21.20 3.05 30.86
C PHE A 251 -21.29 2.88 32.38
#